data_AF-A0A4P9C9G7-F1
#
_entry.id   AF-A0A4P9C9G7-F1
#
_cell.length_a   1.000
_cell.length_b   1.000
_cell.length_c   1.000
_cell.angle_alpha   90.00
_cell.angle_beta   90.00
_cell.angle_gamma   90.00
#
_symmetry.space_group_name_H-M   'P 1'
#
loop_
_entity.id
_entity.type
_entity.pdbx_description
1 polymer ?
#
loop_
_entity_poly.entity_id
_entity_poly.type
_entity_poly.pdbx_seq_one_letter_code
_entity_poly.pdbx_strand_id
1 'polypeptide(L)'
;MNYLTELLAFYRWLETNPVSPLLQSYWHLLMYYNNKAAVQGGDGGWYWPVCFRLPNTVLMRLLSIKDRRVLLRQRQYLIDHGRVTYQKDTGQRSGIYRMTPFDSGLTVAALPSEKGHSVTQIWTQTVPQSVTQVSPFININNKQASLLYCNQESPPDIHGFNLLPPLTESEKAAIKALYPDDEVAAFNAMWAAREKKQ
;
A
#
# COMPACT_ATOMS: atom_id res chain seq x y z
N MET A 1 -4.86 6.03 3.00
CA MET A 1 -3.43 6.04 2.66
C MET A 1 -3.10 4.75 1.92
N ASN A 2 -3.12 4.78 0.59
CA ASN A 2 -2.99 3.57 -0.23
C ASN A 2 -1.53 3.08 -0.28
N TYR A 3 -1.28 1.83 0.11
CA TYR A 3 0.08 1.27 0.20
C TYR A 3 0.91 1.43 -1.08
N LEU A 4 0.36 1.06 -2.26
CA LEU A 4 1.12 1.16 -3.50
C LEU A 4 1.35 2.61 -3.91
N THR A 5 0.34 3.47 -3.76
CA THR A 5 0.44 4.88 -4.14
C THR A 5 1.54 5.57 -3.33
N GLU A 6 1.57 5.31 -2.02
CA GLU A 6 2.61 5.84 -1.13
C GLU A 6 3.99 5.26 -1.46
N LEU A 7 4.08 3.98 -1.83
CA LEU A 7 5.34 3.36 -2.24
C LEU A 7 5.91 4.04 -3.49
N LEU A 8 5.08 4.26 -4.52
CA LEU A 8 5.48 4.95 -5.74
C LEU A 8 5.86 6.41 -5.46
N ALA A 9 5.10 7.09 -4.61
CA ALA A 9 5.41 8.46 -4.20
C ALA A 9 6.72 8.55 -3.41
N PHE A 10 7.03 7.54 -2.59
CA PHE A 10 8.31 7.46 -1.88
C PHE A 10 9.49 7.35 -2.86
N TYR A 11 9.39 6.52 -3.90
CA TYR A 11 10.46 6.43 -4.91
C TYR A 11 10.64 7.75 -5.69
N ARG A 12 9.55 8.45 -6.04
CA ARG A 12 9.66 9.81 -6.62
C ARG A 12 10.33 10.80 -5.66
N TRP A 13 10.01 10.72 -4.37
CA TRP A 13 10.67 11.55 -3.36
C TRP A 13 12.17 11.26 -3.25
N LEU A 14 12.59 9.99 -3.39
CA LEU A 14 13.99 9.59 -3.39
C LEU A 14 14.81 10.17 -4.55
N GLU A 15 14.18 10.48 -5.69
CA GLU A 15 14.86 11.09 -6.84
C GLU A 15 15.50 12.45 -6.49
N THR A 16 14.89 13.18 -5.56
CA THR A 16 15.38 14.49 -5.08
C THR A 16 15.96 14.44 -3.67
N ASN A 17 15.74 13.34 -2.94
CA ASN A 17 16.19 13.13 -1.57
C ASN A 17 16.85 11.75 -1.45
N PRO A 18 18.08 11.57 -1.96
CA PRO A 18 18.76 10.29 -1.87
C PRO A 18 19.04 9.93 -0.41
N VAL A 19 18.56 8.76 0.01
CA VAL A 19 18.76 8.27 1.38
C VAL A 19 19.37 6.87 1.41
N SER A 20 19.97 6.51 2.55
CA SER A 20 20.65 5.22 2.69
C SER A 20 19.68 4.02 2.50
N PRO A 21 20.16 2.87 1.98
CA PRO A 21 19.34 1.66 1.83
C PRO A 21 18.68 1.18 3.13
N LEU A 22 19.34 1.41 4.27
CA LEU A 22 18.79 1.08 5.58
C LEU A 22 17.58 1.97 5.92
N LEU A 23 17.65 3.26 5.58
CA LEU A 23 16.56 4.20 5.81
C LEU A 23 15.36 3.91 4.90
N GLN A 24 15.61 3.55 3.64
CA GLN A 24 14.57 3.10 2.70
C GLN A 24 13.89 1.85 3.25
N SER A 25 14.67 0.83 3.61
CA SER A 25 14.16 -0.40 4.24
C SER A 25 13.34 -0.12 5.51
N TYR A 26 13.80 0.83 6.34
CA TYR A 26 13.07 1.22 7.54
C TYR A 26 11.71 1.84 7.22
N TRP A 27 11.65 2.78 6.27
CA TRP A 27 10.40 3.40 5.84
C TRP A 27 9.43 2.35 5.23
N HIS A 28 9.92 1.47 4.34
CA HIS A 28 9.11 0.39 3.77
C HIS A 28 8.54 -0.55 4.84
N LEU A 29 9.34 -0.88 5.85
CA LEU A 29 8.90 -1.73 6.95
C LEU A 29 7.79 -1.05 7.78
N LEU A 30 7.93 0.24 8.06
CA LEU A 30 6.87 1.00 8.73
C LEU A 30 5.59 1.03 7.89
N MET A 31 5.71 1.24 6.58
CA MET A 31 4.57 1.26 5.67
C MET A 31 3.87 -0.09 5.58
N TYR A 32 4.64 -1.19 5.54
CA TYR A 32 4.11 -2.56 5.60
C TYR A 32 3.32 -2.81 6.89
N TYR A 33 3.85 -2.40 8.05
CA TYR A 33 3.16 -2.58 9.32
C TYR A 33 1.94 -1.67 9.48
N ASN A 34 1.94 -0.47 8.89
CA ASN A 34 0.74 0.35 8.81
C ASN A 34 -0.34 -0.34 7.97
N ASN A 35 0.04 -0.88 6.81
CA ASN A 35 -0.86 -1.65 5.95
C ASN A 35 -1.42 -2.90 6.65
N LYS A 36 -0.57 -3.64 7.36
CA LYS A 36 -0.97 -4.81 8.15
C LYS A 36 -1.91 -4.44 9.31
N ALA A 37 -1.85 -3.22 9.81
CA ALA A 37 -2.72 -2.72 10.87
C ALA A 37 -4.06 -2.17 10.35
N ALA A 38 -4.39 -2.37 9.06
CA ALA A 38 -5.68 -1.99 8.50
C ALA A 38 -6.84 -2.55 9.36
N VAL A 39 -7.89 -1.75 9.48
CA VAL A 39 -9.08 -2.08 10.25
C VAL A 39 -10.29 -2.15 9.33
N GLN A 40 -11.20 -3.07 9.60
CA GLN A 40 -12.45 -3.18 8.85
C GLN A 40 -13.50 -2.24 9.46
N GLY A 41 -14.16 -1.44 8.62
CA GLY A 41 -15.33 -0.65 8.98
C GLY A 41 -16.61 -1.47 8.90
N GLY A 42 -17.70 -0.94 9.47
CA GLY A 42 -19.00 -1.61 9.45
C GLY A 42 -19.68 -1.66 8.07
N ASP A 43 -19.14 -0.95 7.09
CA ASP A 43 -19.47 -1.07 5.67
C ASP A 43 -18.73 -2.25 4.99
N GLY A 44 -17.96 -3.04 5.75
CA GLY A 44 -17.12 -4.12 5.25
C GLY A 44 -15.83 -3.65 4.57
N GLY A 45 -15.61 -2.33 4.46
CA GLY A 45 -14.43 -1.73 3.84
C GLY A 45 -13.21 -1.78 4.76
N TRP A 46 -12.02 -1.83 4.18
CA TRP A 46 -10.76 -1.79 4.93
C TRP A 46 -10.14 -0.41 4.90
N TYR A 47 -9.70 0.05 6.07
CA TYR A 47 -9.19 1.39 6.28
C TYR A 47 -7.83 1.35 6.96
N TRP A 48 -6.91 2.16 6.45
CA TRP A 48 -5.60 2.32 7.09
C TRP A 48 -5.71 3.19 8.33
N PRO A 49 -5.20 2.72 9.48
CA PRO A 49 -5.19 3.53 10.68
C PRO A 49 -4.16 4.67 10.56
N VAL A 50 -4.47 5.79 11.18
CA VAL A 50 -3.53 6.90 11.34
C VAL A 50 -2.38 6.51 12.26
N CYS A 51 -2.69 5.79 13.34
CA CYS A 51 -1.74 5.38 14.37
C CYS A 51 -1.59 3.86 14.39
N PHE A 52 -0.36 3.36 14.45
CA PHE A 52 -0.06 1.94 14.59
C PHE A 52 1.11 1.74 15.56
N ARG A 53 1.19 0.54 16.16
CA ARG A 53 2.22 0.20 17.15
C ARG A 53 3.24 -0.76 16.58
N LEU A 54 4.52 -0.49 16.82
CA LEU A 54 5.60 -1.38 16.40
C LEU A 54 6.76 -1.38 17.41
N PRO A 55 7.08 -2.51 18.06
CA PRO A 55 8.20 -2.60 18.99
C PRO A 55 9.55 -2.38 18.31
N ASN A 56 10.49 -1.72 19.00
CA ASN A 56 11.87 -1.58 18.52
C ASN A 56 12.55 -2.94 18.31
N THR A 57 12.23 -3.94 19.14
CA THR A 57 12.79 -5.30 19.03
C THR A 57 12.44 -5.95 17.69
N VAL A 58 11.22 -5.75 17.20
CA VAL A 58 10.77 -6.24 15.89
C VAL A 58 11.52 -5.52 14.76
N LEU A 59 11.61 -4.19 14.84
CA LEU A 59 12.33 -3.36 13.86
C LEU A 59 13.82 -3.75 13.79
N MET A 60 14.47 -3.86 14.95
CA MET A 60 15.88 -4.23 15.03
C MET A 60 16.15 -5.61 14.44
N ARG A 61 15.30 -6.59 14.74
CA ARG A 61 15.40 -7.94 14.19
C ARG A 61 15.24 -7.96 12.67
N LEU A 62 14.19 -7.32 12.14
CA LEU A 62 13.88 -7.37 10.71
C LEU A 62 14.85 -6.56 9.84
N LEU A 63 15.44 -5.51 10.40
CA LEU A 63 16.46 -4.69 9.73
C LEU A 63 17.89 -5.15 10.05
N SER A 64 18.06 -6.25 10.78
CA SER A 64 19.36 -6.76 11.23
C SER A 64 20.21 -5.73 11.98
N ILE A 65 19.56 -4.83 12.73
CA ILE A 65 20.21 -3.78 13.52
C ILE A 65 20.52 -4.32 14.93
N LYS A 66 21.81 -4.39 15.28
CA LYS A 66 22.25 -4.78 16.63
C LYS A 66 22.21 -3.62 17.63
N ASP A 67 22.61 -2.42 17.19
CA ASP A 67 22.64 -1.22 18.04
C ASP A 67 21.36 -0.39 17.89
N ARG A 68 20.61 -0.24 18.98
CA ARG A 68 19.40 0.57 19.04
C ARG A 68 19.62 2.02 18.60
N ARG A 69 20.81 2.60 18.82
CA ARG A 69 21.13 3.98 18.42
C ARG A 69 21.05 4.17 16.90
N VAL A 70 21.37 3.14 16.13
CA VAL A 70 21.24 3.16 14.67
C VAL A 70 19.77 3.30 14.27
N LEU A 71 18.88 2.49 14.86
CA LEU A 71 17.43 2.59 14.63
C LEU A 71 16.89 3.98 15.00
N LEU A 72 17.31 4.52 16.16
CA LEU A 72 16.89 5.84 16.62
C LEU A 72 17.31 6.95 15.65
N ARG A 73 18.51 6.85 15.04
CA ARG A 73 18.96 7.77 14.00
C ARG A 73 18.09 7.72 12.75
N GLN A 74 17.76 6.51 12.26
CA GLN A 74 16.88 6.35 11.10
C GLN A 74 15.51 6.97 11.36
N ARG A 75 14.98 6.77 12.58
CA ARG A 75 13.73 7.39 13.01
C ARG A 75 13.81 8.90 13.06
N GLN A 76 14.85 9.45 13.66
CA GLN A 76 15.00 10.90 13.75
C GLN A 76 15.05 11.51 12.36
N TYR A 77 15.78 10.90 11.42
CA TYR A 77 15.81 11.36 10.03
C TYR A 77 14.41 11.43 9.40
N LEU A 78 13.60 10.36 9.52
CA LEU A 78 12.23 10.37 8.96
C LEU A 78 11.32 11.40 9.64
N ILE A 79 11.54 11.70 10.93
CA ILE A 79 10.82 12.75 11.65
C ILE A 79 11.21 14.12 11.12
N ASP A 80 12.50 14.38 10.98
CA ASP A 80 13.03 15.67 10.52
C ASP A 80 12.57 16.00 9.09
N HIS A 81 12.34 14.97 8.26
CA HIS A 81 11.82 15.11 6.89
C HIS A 81 10.29 15.00 6.80
N GLY A 82 9.60 15.02 7.94
CA GLY A 82 8.13 14.99 8.00
C GLY A 82 7.52 13.78 7.30
N ARG A 83 8.20 12.63 7.31
CA ARG A 83 7.70 11.36 6.73
C ARG A 83 6.99 10.50 7.77
N VAL A 84 7.37 10.62 9.04
CA VAL A 84 6.81 9.86 10.16
C VAL A 84 6.78 10.73 11.41
N THR A 85 5.74 10.56 12.23
CA THR A 85 5.76 11.03 13.62
C THR A 85 5.81 9.83 14.57
N TYR A 86 6.51 9.99 15.70
CA TYR A 86 6.67 8.94 16.70
C TYR A 86 6.37 9.46 18.10
N GLN A 87 5.53 8.72 18.82
CA GLN A 87 5.28 8.94 20.24
C GLN A 87 5.75 7.72 21.03
N LYS A 88 6.57 7.99 22.06
CA LYS A 88 6.94 6.96 23.03
C LYS A 88 5.71 6.63 23.86
N ASP A 89 5.39 5.35 24.02
CA ASP A 89 4.32 4.93 24.92
C ASP A 89 4.76 5.09 26.38
N THR A 90 3.81 5.39 27.26
CA THR A 90 4.02 5.43 28.71
C THR A 90 3.95 4.01 29.25
N GLY A 91 5.10 3.44 29.61
CA GLY A 91 5.27 2.04 30.04
C GLY A 91 6.11 1.23 29.05
N GLN A 92 6.49 0.00 29.40
CA GLN A 92 7.30 -0.92 28.58
C GLN A 92 6.62 -1.38 27.26
N ARG A 93 5.66 -0.61 26.75
CA ARG A 93 4.86 -0.91 25.56
C ARG A 93 5.54 -0.38 24.29
N SER A 94 5.09 -0.89 23.15
CA SER A 94 5.57 -0.45 21.83
C SER A 94 5.19 1.00 21.56
N GLY A 95 6.13 1.77 21.01
CA GLY A 95 5.86 3.14 20.61
C GLY A 95 4.83 3.22 19.48
N ILE A 96 4.16 4.37 19.42
CA ILE A 96 3.11 4.68 18.45
C ILE A 96 3.74 5.42 17.29
N TYR A 97 3.52 4.93 16.08
CA TYR A 97 3.91 5.55 14.83
C TYR A 97 2.69 6.10 14.11
N ARG A 98 2.90 7.20 13.40
CA ARG A 98 1.97 7.72 12.39
C ARG A 98 2.76 8.03 11.13
N MET A 99 2.36 7.42 10.01
CA MET A 99 2.90 7.74 8.69
C MET A 99 2.35 9.10 8.27
N THR A 100 3.20 9.93 7.67
CA THR A 100 2.77 11.15 6.99
C THR A 100 2.58 10.81 5.52
N PRO A 101 1.34 10.82 5.01
CA PRO A 101 1.08 10.49 3.61
C PRO A 101 1.80 11.47 2.67
N PHE A 102 2.19 10.97 1.50
CA PHE A 102 2.58 11.82 0.37
C PHE A 102 1.35 12.45 -0.30
N ASP A 103 0.20 11.76 -0.28
CA ASP A 103 -1.05 12.30 -0.81
C ASP A 103 -1.66 13.36 0.12
N SER A 104 -1.65 14.62 -0.33
CA SER A 104 -2.23 15.77 0.39
C SER A 104 -3.77 15.77 0.41
N GLY A 105 -4.43 14.95 -0.40
CA GLY A 105 -5.88 14.80 -0.45
C GLY A 105 -6.45 13.87 0.63
N LEU A 106 -5.61 13.34 1.51
CA LEU A 106 -6.03 12.49 2.62
C LEU A 106 -6.35 13.29 3.87
N THR A 107 -7.49 12.97 4.47
CA THR A 107 -7.97 13.52 5.74
C THR A 107 -8.14 12.44 6.78
N VAL A 108 -8.12 12.86 8.05
CA VAL A 108 -8.36 11.96 9.18
C VAL A 108 -9.86 11.88 9.43
N ALA A 109 -10.40 10.66 9.49
CA ALA A 109 -11.76 10.39 9.92
C ALA A 109 -11.78 9.45 11.13
N ALA A 110 -12.87 9.53 11.89
CA ALA A 110 -13.15 8.65 13.03
C ALA A 110 -13.96 7.44 12.56
N LEU A 111 -13.44 6.23 12.77
CA LEU A 111 -14.16 4.98 12.53
C LEU A 111 -14.64 4.41 13.88
N PRO A 112 -15.96 4.27 14.11
CA PRO A 112 -16.50 3.58 15.26
C PRO A 112 -16.11 2.10 15.21
N SER A 113 -15.66 1.53 16.32
CA SER A 113 -15.45 0.08 16.40
C SER A 113 -16.77 -0.64 16.64
N GLU A 114 -17.05 -1.71 15.89
CA GLU A 114 -18.27 -2.52 16.07
C GLU A 114 -18.34 -3.22 17.44
N LYS A 115 -17.19 -3.42 18.11
CA LYS A 115 -17.08 -4.23 19.34
C LYS A 115 -16.74 -3.42 20.60
N GLY A 116 -16.82 -2.08 20.57
CA GLY A 116 -16.63 -1.27 21.78
C GLY A 116 -16.67 0.25 21.56
N HIS A 117 -16.58 1.01 22.66
CA HIS A 117 -16.58 2.48 22.69
C HIS A 117 -15.27 3.14 22.18
N SER A 118 -14.36 2.39 21.59
CA SER A 118 -13.09 2.94 21.08
C SER A 118 -13.23 3.40 19.63
N VAL A 119 -12.93 4.67 19.40
CA VAL A 119 -12.84 5.27 18.06
C VAL A 119 -11.42 5.09 17.53
N THR A 120 -11.28 4.55 16.31
CA THR A 120 -9.99 4.45 15.62
C THR A 120 -9.90 5.56 14.57
N GLN A 121 -8.82 6.33 14.59
CA GLN A 121 -8.56 7.31 13.53
C GLN A 121 -8.03 6.61 12.28
N ILE A 122 -8.64 6.88 11.14
CA ILE A 122 -8.31 6.31 9.84
C ILE A 122 -8.04 7.40 8.80
N TRP A 123 -7.33 7.04 7.74
CA TRP A 123 -7.15 7.89 6.57
C TRP A 123 -8.28 7.69 5.55
N THR A 124 -8.96 8.77 5.19
CA THR A 124 -10.02 8.81 4.15
C THR A 124 -9.74 9.91 3.14
N GLN A 125 -10.39 9.84 1.97
CA GLN A 125 -10.29 10.87 0.94
C GLN A 125 -11.45 11.87 1.10
N THR A 126 -11.18 13.16 0.98
CA THR A 126 -12.15 14.21 1.32
C THR A 126 -13.20 14.48 0.24
N VAL A 127 -13.03 13.95 -0.98
CA VAL A 127 -13.92 14.18 -2.13
C VAL A 127 -13.89 12.95 -3.06
N PRO A 128 -15.04 12.47 -3.59
CA PRO A 128 -15.01 11.58 -4.75
C PRO A 128 -14.51 12.40 -5.93
N GLN A 129 -13.29 12.14 -6.40
CA GLN A 129 -12.74 12.84 -7.56
C GLN A 129 -13.74 12.76 -8.71
N SER A 130 -14.33 13.91 -9.08
CA SER A 130 -14.97 14.06 -10.38
C SER A 130 -13.89 13.80 -11.42
N VAL A 131 -14.12 12.77 -12.23
CA VAL A 131 -13.23 12.31 -13.29
C VAL A 131 -13.13 13.40 -14.35
N THR A 132 -12.28 14.41 -14.16
CA THR A 132 -12.00 15.40 -15.22
C THR A 132 -10.60 16.01 -15.17
N GLN A 133 -9.74 15.61 -14.23
CA GLN A 133 -8.31 15.81 -14.39
C GLN A 133 -7.59 14.49 -14.16
N VAL A 134 -6.87 14.08 -15.20
CA VAL A 134 -5.93 12.96 -15.15
C VAL A 134 -4.89 13.32 -14.08
N SER A 135 -5.09 12.78 -12.88
CA SER A 135 -4.07 12.82 -11.85
C SER A 135 -2.85 12.08 -12.40
N PRO A 136 -1.61 12.57 -12.23
CA PRO A 136 -0.40 11.82 -12.61
C PRO A 136 -0.17 10.58 -11.72
N PHE A 137 -1.08 10.36 -10.77
CA PHE A 137 -1.22 9.18 -9.96
C PHE A 137 -2.25 8.29 -10.64
N ILE A 138 -1.80 7.10 -11.02
CA ILE A 138 -2.60 6.00 -11.54
C ILE A 138 -3.94 5.99 -10.78
N ASN A 139 -5.05 5.95 -11.54
CA ASN A 139 -6.41 5.91 -11.01
C ASN A 139 -6.63 4.57 -10.28
N ILE A 140 -6.13 4.47 -9.04
CA ILE A 140 -6.17 3.26 -8.23
C ILE A 140 -7.53 3.21 -7.54
N ASN A 141 -8.30 2.17 -7.80
CA ASN A 141 -9.56 1.92 -7.09
C ASN A 141 -9.28 1.59 -5.62
N ASN A 142 -9.55 2.55 -4.74
CA ASN A 142 -9.22 2.52 -3.31
C ASN A 142 -10.00 1.46 -2.51
N LYS A 143 -11.02 0.81 -3.10
CA LYS A 143 -11.91 -0.12 -2.40
C LYS A 143 -11.32 -1.53 -2.21
N GLN A 144 -10.26 -1.89 -2.93
CA GLN A 144 -9.79 -3.30 -3.00
C GLN A 144 -8.31 -3.51 -2.64
N ALA A 145 -7.51 -2.45 -2.50
CA ALA A 145 -6.07 -2.55 -2.26
C ALA A 145 -5.67 -3.23 -0.92
N SER A 146 -6.62 -3.41 0.01
CA SER A 146 -6.37 -4.09 1.29
C SER A 146 -6.60 -5.61 1.26
N LEU A 147 -7.21 -6.17 0.21
CA LEU A 147 -7.58 -7.60 0.18
C LEU A 147 -6.36 -8.53 -0.02
N LEU A 148 -5.31 -8.06 -0.68
CA LEU A 148 -4.17 -8.90 -1.11
C LEU A 148 -3.14 -9.20 -0.01
N TYR A 149 -3.19 -8.53 1.14
CA TYR A 149 -2.20 -8.74 2.23
C TYR A 149 -2.78 -9.48 3.45
N CYS A 150 -4.06 -9.86 3.41
CA CYS A 150 -4.64 -10.81 4.35
C CYS A 150 -4.46 -12.22 3.78
N ASN A 151 -3.83 -13.12 4.52
CA ASN A 151 -3.77 -14.54 4.17
C ASN A 151 -5.21 -15.09 4.13
N GLN A 152 -5.82 -15.11 2.95
CA GLN A 152 -7.10 -15.79 2.72
C GLN A 152 -6.79 -17.16 2.13
N GLU A 153 -7.31 -18.22 2.78
CA GLU A 153 -7.19 -19.61 2.31
C GLU A 153 -8.00 -19.88 1.02
N SER A 154 -8.75 -18.90 0.53
CA SER A 154 -9.50 -18.95 -0.74
C SER A 154 -9.71 -17.53 -1.28
N PRO A 155 -8.78 -16.97 -2.06
CA PRO A 155 -8.96 -15.62 -2.59
C PRO A 155 -10.12 -15.59 -3.60
N PRO A 156 -11.06 -14.64 -3.51
CA PRO A 156 -12.02 -14.41 -4.58
C PRO A 156 -11.28 -13.96 -5.85
N ASP A 157 -11.84 -14.29 -7.02
CA ASP A 157 -11.27 -13.93 -8.32
C ASP A 157 -11.38 -12.42 -8.53
N ILE A 158 -10.33 -11.69 -8.14
CA ILE A 158 -10.25 -10.24 -8.20
C ILE A 158 -9.40 -9.85 -9.42
N HIS A 159 -10.02 -9.82 -10.60
CA HIS A 159 -9.47 -9.08 -11.73
C HIS A 159 -9.64 -7.58 -11.48
N GLY A 160 -8.64 -6.92 -10.89
CA GLY A 160 -8.77 -5.49 -10.57
C GLY A 160 -7.48 -4.69 -10.40
N PHE A 161 -6.29 -5.28 -10.54
CA PHE A 161 -5.04 -4.57 -10.27
C PHE A 161 -4.00 -4.82 -11.36
N ASN A 162 -3.79 -3.85 -12.27
CA ASN A 162 -2.81 -3.89 -13.38
C ASN A 162 -2.85 -5.14 -14.28
N LEU A 163 -3.95 -5.90 -14.25
CA LEU A 163 -4.17 -7.04 -15.12
C LEU A 163 -5.24 -6.65 -16.13
N LEU A 164 -4.87 -6.67 -17.41
CA LEU A 164 -5.78 -6.45 -18.51
C LEU A 164 -6.93 -7.49 -18.44
N PRO A 165 -8.15 -7.14 -18.88
CA PRO A 165 -9.30 -8.03 -18.81
C PRO A 165 -8.97 -9.42 -19.38
N PRO A 166 -9.37 -10.52 -18.72
CA PRO A 166 -9.06 -11.85 -19.21
C PRO A 166 -9.70 -12.08 -20.57
N LEU A 167 -8.99 -12.82 -21.43
CA LEU A 167 -9.57 -13.36 -22.65
C LEU A 167 -10.43 -14.57 -22.30
N THR A 168 -11.56 -14.74 -22.99
CA THR A 168 -12.34 -15.97 -22.92
C THR A 168 -11.54 -17.14 -23.52
N GLU A 169 -11.91 -18.37 -23.18
CA GLU A 169 -11.26 -19.56 -23.75
C GLU A 169 -11.39 -19.62 -25.29
N SER A 170 -12.50 -19.11 -25.84
CA SER A 170 -12.68 -18.99 -27.28
C SER A 170 -11.71 -17.99 -27.94
N GLU A 171 -11.46 -16.84 -27.30
CA GLU A 171 -10.53 -15.83 -27.79
C GLU A 171 -9.07 -16.31 -27.72
N LYS A 172 -8.70 -17.00 -26.64
CA LYS A 172 -7.37 -17.62 -26.51
C LYS A 172 -7.15 -18.69 -27.59
N ALA A 173 -8.16 -19.53 -27.84
CA ALA A 173 -8.10 -20.57 -28.87
C ALA A 173 -7.98 -19.97 -30.29
N ALA A 174 -8.72 -18.89 -30.57
CA ALA A 174 -8.62 -18.20 -31.86
C ALA A 174 -7.24 -17.58 -32.10
N ILE A 175 -6.64 -16.96 -31.08
CA ILE A 175 -5.29 -16.39 -31.18
C ILE A 175 -4.24 -17.49 -31.32
N LYS A 176 -4.37 -18.59 -30.58
CA LYS A 176 -3.45 -19.73 -30.67
C LYS A 176 -3.54 -20.44 -32.04
N ALA A 177 -4.72 -20.46 -32.67
CA ALA A 177 -4.89 -20.98 -34.01
C ALA A 177 -4.23 -20.12 -35.10
N LEU A 178 -4.08 -18.80 -34.87
CA LEU A 178 -3.38 -17.89 -35.78
C LEU A 178 -1.85 -18.02 -35.69
N TYR A 179 -1.34 -18.50 -34.56
CA TYR A 179 0.09 -18.67 -34.28
C TYR A 179 0.37 -20.08 -33.71
N PRO A 180 0.19 -21.15 -34.51
CA PRO A 180 0.28 -22.53 -34.02
C PRO A 180 1.69 -22.94 -33.58
N ASP A 181 2.72 -22.39 -34.23
CA ASP A 181 4.13 -22.74 -34.00
C ASP A 181 4.97 -21.56 -33.47
N ASP A 182 4.34 -20.41 -33.17
CA ASP A 182 5.02 -19.20 -32.66
C ASP A 182 4.38 -18.74 -31.35
N GLU A 183 4.86 -19.33 -30.25
CA GLU A 183 4.37 -19.07 -28.90
C GLU A 183 4.58 -17.61 -28.47
N VAL A 184 5.63 -16.95 -28.97
CA VAL A 184 5.96 -15.56 -28.63
C VAL A 184 5.00 -14.60 -29.34
N ALA A 185 4.73 -14.82 -30.62
CA ALA A 185 3.72 -14.06 -31.36
C ALA A 185 2.31 -14.30 -30.79
N ALA A 186 1.97 -15.54 -30.41
CA ALA A 186 0.72 -15.85 -29.75
C ALA A 186 0.58 -15.10 -28.42
N PHE A 187 1.64 -15.05 -27.61
CA PHE A 187 1.66 -14.32 -26.34
C PHE A 187 1.46 -12.81 -26.55
N ASN A 188 2.18 -12.19 -27.49
CA ASN A 188 2.05 -10.77 -27.79
C ASN A 188 0.67 -10.42 -28.35
N ALA A 189 0.11 -11.28 -29.21
CA ALA A 189 -1.25 -11.11 -29.72
C ALA A 189 -2.32 -11.25 -28.63
N MET A 190 -2.15 -12.19 -27.69
CA MET A 190 -3.00 -12.28 -26.50
C MET A 190 -2.89 -11.02 -25.64
N TRP A 191 -1.67 -10.49 -25.46
CA TRP A 191 -1.46 -9.25 -24.71
C TRP A 191 -2.17 -8.05 -25.36
N ALA A 192 -1.96 -7.83 -26.66
CA ALA A 192 -2.60 -6.76 -27.42
C ALA A 192 -4.14 -6.89 -27.45
N ALA A 193 -4.68 -8.12 -27.53
CA ALA A 193 -6.11 -8.36 -27.46
C ALA A 193 -6.71 -7.98 -26.09
N ARG A 194 -5.94 -8.17 -25.01
CA ARG A 194 -6.34 -7.74 -23.67
C ARG A 194 -6.25 -6.21 -23.51
N GLU A 195 -5.26 -5.55 -24.12
CA GLU A 195 -5.17 -4.07 -24.11
C GLU A 195 -6.35 -3.40 -24.80
N LYS A 196 -6.86 -3.99 -25.90
CA LYS A 196 -8.05 -3.48 -26.60
C LYS A 196 -9.35 -3.54 -25.79
N LYS A 197 -9.38 -4.28 -24.67
CA LYS A 197 -10.55 -4.39 -23.79
C LYS A 197 -10.56 -3.33 -22.68
N GLN A 198 -9.54 -2.47 -22.61
CA GLN A 198 -9.45 -1.31 -21.74
C GLN A 198 -10.09 -0.08 -22.40
#